data_AF-A0A7M4EUM1-F1
#
_entry.id   AF-A0A7M4EUM1-F1
#
_cell.length_a   1.000
_cell.length_b   1.000
_cell.length_c   1.000
_cell.angle_alpha   90.00
_cell.angle_beta   90.00
_cell.angle_gamma   90.00
#
_symmetry.space_group_name_H-M   'P 1'
#
loop_
_entity.id
_entity.type
_entity.pdbx_description
1 polymer ?
#
loop_
_entity_poly.entity_id
_entity_poly.type
_entity_poly.pdbx_seq_one_letter_code
_entity_poly.pdbx_strand_id
1 'polypeptide(L)'
;MERLASFSNDPFDKPPCRGCSSYLTEPYIKCAECGPPPFLLCLQCFTRGFEYKKHQSDHTYEIMTSDFPVLDPNWTAQEEMALLEAVMDCGFGNWQDVANQMCTKSKEECEKHYMKHFINNPLFASTLLNLKQAEEVQNADAAIPFHSADDPPRPTFDSLLSRDMAGYMPARADFVEEFDNYAEWDLRDIDFVEDDSDILHALKIAVVDIYHSRLKERQRRKKIIRDHGLINLRKFQILERRYPKEVQDLYETMRRFARILGPTEHDKFIESHACARTYDHLKKTREEERLKRTMLSEVLQYIQDSSACQQWLSRQADIDAGLSPTVTVASNSGRRSAPPLNLTGLPGTEKLNEKEKELCQMVRLVPGAYLEYKAALVNECNKQGGLRLAQARALIKIDVNKTRKIYDFLIREGYITKA
;
A
#
# COMPACT_ATOMS: atom_id res chain seq x y z
N MET A 1 -43.87 25.04 6.57
CA MET A 1 -43.50 23.80 5.86
C MET A 1 -42.00 23.63 6.03
N GLU A 2 -41.61 23.09 7.17
CA GLU A 2 -40.23 22.73 7.48
C GLU A 2 -39.91 21.47 6.67
N ARG A 3 -38.87 21.56 5.84
CA ARG A 3 -38.31 20.38 5.17
C ARG A 3 -37.65 19.54 6.25
N LEU A 4 -38.30 18.44 6.64
CA LEU A 4 -37.65 17.38 7.40
C LEU A 4 -36.54 16.82 6.51
N ALA A 5 -35.29 17.04 6.93
CA ALA A 5 -34.13 16.48 6.27
C ALA A 5 -34.17 14.95 6.43
N SER A 6 -33.82 14.24 5.36
CA SER A 6 -33.55 12.80 5.36
C SER A 6 -32.53 12.46 6.46
N PHE A 7 -32.85 11.50 7.32
CA PHE A 7 -32.03 11.05 8.45
C PHE A 7 -30.66 10.42 8.07
N SER A 8 -30.29 10.42 6.79
CA SER A 8 -29.04 9.82 6.27
C SER A 8 -28.11 10.82 5.55
N ASN A 9 -28.49 12.10 5.43
CA ASN A 9 -27.68 13.14 4.76
C ASN A 9 -27.32 14.32 5.67
N ASP A 10 -27.33 14.16 6.99
CA ASP A 10 -26.72 15.15 7.87
C ASP A 10 -25.18 15.02 7.82
N PRO A 11 -24.42 16.04 7.38
CA PRO A 11 -22.96 16.02 7.43
C PRO A 11 -22.39 15.78 8.83
N PHE A 12 -23.21 15.94 9.88
CA PHE A 12 -22.86 15.69 11.27
C PHE A 12 -22.94 14.22 11.70
N ASP A 13 -23.54 13.32 10.92
CA ASP A 13 -23.63 11.88 11.25
C ASP A 13 -22.43 11.06 10.79
N LYS A 14 -21.54 11.63 9.95
CA LYS A 14 -20.33 10.93 9.49
C LYS A 14 -19.23 11.09 10.53
N PRO A 15 -18.80 10.02 11.22
CA PRO A 15 -17.79 10.15 12.26
C PRO A 15 -16.46 10.64 11.67
N PRO A 16 -15.70 11.50 12.39
CA PRO A 16 -14.42 12.00 11.89
C PRO A 16 -13.31 10.96 12.04
N CYS A 17 -12.40 10.95 11.06
CA CYS A 17 -11.16 10.17 11.13
C CYS A 17 -10.31 10.61 12.33
N ARG A 18 -9.88 9.66 13.17
CA ARG A 18 -9.01 9.96 14.32
C ARG A 18 -7.62 10.47 13.93
N GLY A 19 -7.16 10.18 12.70
CA GLY A 19 -5.86 10.60 12.20
C GLY A 19 -5.81 12.00 11.59
N CYS A 20 -6.73 12.30 10.68
CA CYS A 20 -6.74 13.57 9.94
C CYS A 20 -7.93 14.49 10.26
N SER A 21 -8.85 14.05 11.14
CA SER A 21 -10.09 14.77 11.49
C SER A 21 -11.02 15.09 10.32
N SER A 22 -10.80 14.50 9.13
CA SER A 22 -11.74 14.61 8.02
C SER A 22 -12.96 13.71 8.26
N TYR A 23 -14.12 14.12 7.75
CA TYR A 23 -15.31 13.27 7.74
C TYR A 23 -15.04 11.98 6.96
N LEU A 24 -15.46 10.85 7.52
CA LEU A 24 -15.27 9.56 6.88
C LEU A 24 -16.29 9.37 5.76
N THR A 25 -15.79 8.94 4.61
CA THR A 25 -16.59 8.42 3.50
C THR A 25 -16.33 6.93 3.42
N GLU A 26 -17.37 6.13 3.25
CA GLU A 26 -17.21 4.71 2.97
C GLU A 26 -16.40 4.51 1.67
N PRO A 27 -15.52 3.50 1.60
CA PRO A 27 -15.16 2.58 2.69
C PRO A 27 -14.16 3.18 3.69
N TYR A 28 -14.37 2.93 4.99
CA TYR A 28 -13.46 3.34 6.07
C TYR A 28 -13.17 2.21 7.04
N ILE A 29 -12.17 2.39 7.91
CA ILE A 29 -11.64 1.32 8.75
C ILE A 29 -12.00 1.57 10.21
N LYS A 30 -12.50 0.52 10.86
CA LYS A 30 -12.79 0.49 12.29
C LYS A 30 -11.84 -0.48 12.97
N CYS A 31 -11.10 -0.01 13.97
CA CYS A 31 -10.28 -0.90 14.78
C CYS A 31 -11.18 -1.79 15.65
N ALA A 32 -10.96 -3.10 15.65
CA ALA A 32 -11.73 -4.07 16.42
C ALA A 32 -11.31 -4.09 17.92
N GLU A 33 -10.09 -3.66 18.22
CA GLU A 33 -9.52 -3.73 19.57
C GLU A 33 -9.67 -2.42 20.35
N CYS A 34 -9.86 -1.30 19.66
CA CYS A 34 -9.90 0.02 20.30
C CYS A 34 -11.33 0.50 20.56
N GLY A 35 -11.69 0.62 21.85
CA GLY A 35 -12.89 1.32 22.31
C GLY A 35 -13.06 1.29 23.83
N PRO A 36 -14.03 2.04 24.40
CA PRO A 36 -14.78 3.17 23.81
C PRO A 36 -14.09 4.54 24.08
N PRO A 37 -14.22 5.56 23.18
CA PRO A 37 -15.00 5.59 21.94
C PRO A 37 -14.36 4.80 20.78
N PRO A 38 -15.15 4.38 19.77
CA PRO A 38 -14.65 3.61 18.63
C PRO A 38 -13.55 4.39 17.88
N PHE A 39 -12.55 3.65 17.43
CA PHE A 39 -11.40 4.21 16.71
C PHE A 39 -11.56 3.98 15.21
N LEU A 40 -11.86 5.07 14.49
CA LEU A 40 -12.17 5.05 13.06
C LEU A 40 -11.11 5.82 12.27
N LEU A 41 -10.69 5.25 11.14
CA LEU A 41 -9.64 5.78 10.27
C LEU A 41 -10.11 5.82 8.82
N CYS A 42 -9.67 6.86 8.09
CA CYS A 42 -9.76 6.85 6.64
C CYS A 42 -8.66 5.94 6.05
N LEU A 43 -8.86 5.46 4.82
CA LEU A 43 -7.90 4.58 4.14
C LEU A 43 -6.49 5.19 4.06
N GLN A 44 -6.37 6.51 3.88
CA GLN A 44 -5.07 7.18 3.83
C GLN A 44 -4.34 7.18 5.17
N CYS A 45 -5.05 7.34 6.30
CA CYS A 45 -4.43 7.26 7.62
C CYS A 45 -4.04 5.82 7.96
N PHE A 46 -4.87 4.84 7.60
CA PHE A 46 -4.58 3.44 7.82
C PHE A 46 -3.36 2.95 7.02
N THR A 47 -3.31 3.25 5.71
CA THR A 47 -2.17 2.84 4.84
C THR A 47 -0.84 3.50 5.22
N ARG A 48 -0.87 4.61 5.96
CA ARG A 48 0.31 5.25 6.52
C ARG A 48 0.74 4.67 7.87
N GLY A 49 0.01 3.71 8.42
CA GLY A 49 0.27 3.15 9.75
C GLY A 49 0.06 4.16 10.86
N PHE A 50 -1.05 4.91 10.81
CA PHE A 50 -1.33 5.92 11.83
C PHE A 50 -1.57 5.28 13.21
N GLU A 51 -0.69 5.56 14.17
CA GLU A 51 -0.76 5.07 15.55
C GLU A 51 -1.09 6.22 16.50
N TYR A 52 -1.94 5.97 17.50
CA TYR A 52 -2.29 6.99 18.47
C TYR A 52 -2.75 6.41 19.81
N LYS A 53 -2.05 6.82 20.88
CA LYS A 53 -2.29 6.38 22.26
C LYS A 53 -2.26 4.86 22.40
N LYS A 54 -3.43 4.23 22.45
CA LYS A 54 -3.62 2.78 22.62
C LYS A 54 -3.79 2.05 21.30
N HIS A 55 -3.99 2.76 20.19
CA HIS A 55 -4.13 2.17 18.88
C HIS A 55 -2.76 1.95 18.24
N GLN A 56 -2.50 0.71 17.85
CA GLN A 56 -1.32 0.30 17.08
C GLN A 56 -1.73 -0.10 15.66
N SER A 57 -0.79 0.00 14.73
CA SER A 57 -1.04 -0.27 13.30
C SER A 57 -1.24 -1.76 12.98
N ASP A 58 -0.92 -2.64 13.93
CA ASP A 58 -1.07 -4.10 13.86
C ASP A 58 -2.37 -4.63 14.48
N HIS A 59 -3.20 -3.74 15.05
CA HIS A 59 -4.50 -4.14 15.60
C HIS A 59 -5.41 -4.74 14.53
N THR A 60 -6.19 -5.74 14.92
CA THR A 60 -7.27 -6.29 14.11
C THR A 60 -8.30 -5.20 13.77
N TYR A 61 -8.84 -5.26 12.55
CA TYR A 61 -9.67 -4.21 11.98
C TYR A 61 -10.82 -4.76 11.14
N GLU A 62 -11.88 -3.96 11.05
CA GLU A 62 -13.09 -4.20 10.26
C GLU A 62 -13.17 -3.12 9.16
N ILE A 63 -13.47 -3.54 7.93
CA ILE A 63 -13.72 -2.61 6.81
C ILE A 63 -15.22 -2.33 6.76
N MET A 64 -15.59 -1.07 6.97
CA MET A 64 -16.97 -0.61 6.89
C MET A 64 -17.26 -0.19 5.45
N THR A 65 -18.15 -0.91 4.78
CA THR A 65 -18.63 -0.64 3.41
C THR A 65 -20.06 -1.11 3.25
N SER A 66 -20.88 -0.33 2.53
CA SER A 66 -22.25 -0.69 2.14
C SER A 66 -22.40 -0.98 0.64
N ASP A 67 -21.27 -1.02 -0.10
CA ASP A 67 -21.21 -1.24 -1.56
C ASP A 67 -21.17 -2.73 -1.93
N PHE A 68 -22.09 -3.53 -1.39
CA PHE A 68 -22.19 -4.96 -1.71
C PHE A 68 -23.64 -5.40 -1.91
N PRO A 69 -23.93 -6.36 -2.80
CA PRO A 69 -25.29 -6.81 -3.04
C PRO A 69 -25.83 -7.67 -1.89
N VAL A 70 -27.08 -7.43 -1.49
CA VAL A 70 -27.73 -8.17 -0.39
C VAL A 70 -28.82 -9.10 -0.90
N LEU A 71 -29.84 -8.56 -1.58
CA LEU A 71 -31.03 -9.32 -2.01
C LEU A 71 -31.02 -9.64 -3.51
N ASP A 72 -30.49 -8.72 -4.31
CA ASP A 72 -30.36 -8.86 -5.76
C ASP A 72 -28.94 -8.43 -6.17
N PRO A 73 -28.26 -9.15 -7.08
CA PRO A 73 -26.92 -8.81 -7.55
C PRO A 73 -26.82 -7.40 -8.15
N ASN A 74 -27.94 -6.82 -8.59
CA ASN A 74 -27.98 -5.48 -9.17
C ASN A 74 -28.31 -4.37 -8.15
N TRP A 75 -28.46 -4.72 -6.86
CA TRP A 75 -28.86 -3.79 -5.79
C TRP A 75 -27.86 -3.86 -4.63
N THR A 76 -27.22 -2.74 -4.29
CA THR A 76 -26.28 -2.68 -3.15
C THR A 76 -27.00 -2.51 -1.82
N ALA A 77 -26.38 -2.88 -0.70
CA ALA A 77 -26.92 -2.69 0.64
C ALA A 77 -27.30 -1.22 0.90
N GLN A 78 -26.49 -0.28 0.38
CA GLN A 78 -26.81 1.14 0.43
C GLN A 78 -28.09 1.48 -0.34
N GLU A 79 -28.28 0.93 -1.54
CA GLU A 79 -29.51 1.12 -2.33
C GLU A 79 -30.73 0.48 -1.67
N GLU A 80 -30.58 -0.68 -1.02
CA GLU A 80 -31.67 -1.32 -0.27
C GLU A 80 -32.12 -0.45 0.92
N MET A 81 -31.17 0.08 1.69
CA MET A 81 -31.48 0.99 2.80
C MET A 81 -32.13 2.28 2.31
N ALA A 82 -31.57 2.89 1.27
CA ALA A 82 -32.12 4.11 0.68
C ALA A 82 -33.54 3.89 0.13
N LEU A 83 -33.85 2.71 -0.43
CA LEU A 83 -35.19 2.40 -0.92
C LEU A 83 -36.20 2.34 0.22
N LEU A 84 -35.84 1.69 1.32
CA LEU A 84 -36.72 1.58 2.50
C LEU A 84 -36.94 2.95 3.16
N GLU A 85 -35.89 3.77 3.27
CA GLU A 85 -35.99 5.15 3.75
C GLU A 85 -36.89 5.98 2.84
N ALA A 86 -36.69 5.91 1.52
CA ALA A 86 -37.48 6.66 0.56
C ALA A 86 -38.96 6.23 0.55
N VAL A 87 -39.26 4.93 0.72
CA VAL A 87 -40.63 4.43 0.86
C VAL A 87 -41.26 4.88 2.18
N MET A 88 -40.48 4.95 3.26
CA MET A 88 -40.94 5.47 4.55
C MET A 88 -41.27 6.97 4.48
N ASP A 89 -40.44 7.76 3.79
CA ASP A 89 -40.60 9.22 3.65
C ASP A 89 -41.70 9.60 2.65
N CYS A 90 -41.70 8.99 1.47
CA CYS A 90 -42.61 9.34 0.36
C CYS A 90 -43.95 8.59 0.40
N GLY A 91 -44.03 7.50 1.19
CA GLY A 91 -45.19 6.63 1.30
C GLY A 91 -45.26 5.56 0.21
N PHE A 92 -45.78 4.39 0.60
CA PHE A 92 -45.97 3.24 -0.31
C PHE A 92 -46.90 3.56 -1.48
N GLY A 93 -46.49 3.20 -2.70
CA GLY A 93 -47.23 3.46 -3.95
C GLY A 93 -46.83 4.75 -4.67
N ASN A 94 -46.11 5.67 -4.00
CA ASN A 94 -45.60 6.89 -4.63
C ASN A 94 -44.20 6.69 -5.25
N TRP A 95 -44.09 5.73 -6.17
CA TRP A 95 -42.81 5.29 -6.74
C TRP A 95 -42.06 6.38 -7.52
N GLN A 96 -42.77 7.41 -7.99
CA GLN A 96 -42.15 8.53 -8.68
C GLN A 96 -41.28 9.35 -7.73
N ASP A 97 -41.77 9.66 -6.53
CA ASP A 97 -41.01 10.42 -5.53
C ASP A 97 -39.95 9.56 -4.85
N VAL A 98 -40.23 8.28 -4.64
CA VAL A 98 -39.24 7.29 -4.15
C VAL A 98 -38.03 7.21 -5.11
N ALA A 99 -38.26 7.11 -6.41
CA ALA A 99 -37.18 7.08 -7.40
C ALA A 99 -36.40 8.40 -7.45
N ASN A 100 -37.09 9.54 -7.29
CA ASN A 100 -36.45 10.86 -7.21
C ASN A 100 -35.54 10.99 -5.98
N GLN A 101 -35.90 10.38 -4.85
CA GLN A 101 -35.07 10.37 -3.64
C GLN A 101 -33.88 9.41 -3.77
N MET A 102 -34.09 8.26 -4.42
CA MET A 102 -33.05 7.25 -4.67
C MET A 102 -31.95 7.71 -5.63
N CYS A 103 -32.30 8.49 -6.67
CA CYS A 103 -31.41 8.96 -7.75
C CYS A 103 -30.69 7.89 -8.59
N THR A 104 -30.64 6.61 -8.17
CA THR A 104 -29.89 5.54 -8.84
C THR A 104 -30.75 4.58 -9.67
N LYS A 105 -32.04 4.44 -9.35
CA LYS A 105 -32.97 3.49 -9.96
C LYS A 105 -34.24 4.18 -10.45
N SER A 106 -34.89 3.61 -11.46
CA SER A 106 -36.17 4.08 -11.99
C SER A 106 -37.36 3.67 -11.10
N LYS A 107 -38.51 4.32 -11.28
CA LYS A 107 -39.72 4.01 -10.51
C LYS A 107 -40.20 2.57 -10.73
N GLU A 108 -40.09 2.06 -11.95
CA GLU A 108 -40.49 0.69 -12.29
C GLU A 108 -39.56 -0.33 -11.65
N GLU A 109 -38.26 -0.03 -11.55
CA GLU A 109 -37.28 -0.88 -10.87
C GLU A 109 -37.50 -0.89 -9.36
N CYS A 110 -37.71 0.28 -8.74
CA CYS A 110 -38.00 0.41 -7.31
C CYS A 110 -39.28 -0.35 -6.91
N GLU A 111 -40.36 -0.17 -7.68
CA GLU A 111 -41.63 -0.86 -7.44
C GLU A 111 -41.47 -2.38 -7.57
N LYS A 112 -40.87 -2.84 -8.68
CA LYS A 112 -40.69 -4.27 -8.93
C LYS A 112 -39.82 -4.93 -7.87
N HIS A 113 -38.74 -4.26 -7.46
CA HIS A 113 -37.82 -4.76 -6.44
C HIS A 113 -38.50 -4.85 -5.07
N TYR A 114 -39.18 -3.78 -4.66
CA TYR A 114 -39.91 -3.73 -3.38
C TYR A 114 -40.99 -4.82 -3.30
N MET A 115 -41.80 -4.96 -4.36
CA MET A 115 -42.85 -5.99 -4.41
C MET A 115 -42.28 -7.40 -4.37
N LYS A 116 -41.21 -7.67 -5.13
CA LYS A 116 -40.61 -9.00 -5.25
C LYS A 116 -39.93 -9.44 -3.96
N HIS A 117 -39.14 -8.57 -3.33
CA HIS A 117 -38.26 -8.96 -2.22
C HIS A 117 -38.83 -8.67 -0.83
N PHE A 118 -39.70 -7.65 -0.68
CA PHE A 118 -40.24 -7.26 0.63
C PHE A 118 -41.70 -7.66 0.84
N ILE A 119 -42.51 -7.75 -0.23
CA ILE A 119 -43.94 -8.12 -0.12
C ILE A 119 -44.20 -9.58 -0.50
N ASN A 120 -43.79 -10.00 -1.69
CA ASN A 120 -44.14 -11.31 -2.25
C ASN A 120 -43.27 -12.45 -1.73
N ASN A 121 -42.10 -12.16 -1.17
CA ASN A 121 -41.18 -13.16 -0.65
C ASN A 121 -40.74 -12.83 0.79
N PRO A 122 -41.57 -13.11 1.81
CA PRO A 122 -41.24 -12.82 3.21
C PRO A 122 -40.18 -13.77 3.82
N LEU A 123 -39.41 -14.52 3.03
CA LEU A 123 -38.33 -15.43 3.48
C LEU A 123 -37.09 -14.71 4.03
N PHE A 124 -37.27 -13.49 4.55
CA PHE A 124 -36.25 -12.64 5.15
C PHE A 124 -35.46 -13.35 6.26
N ALA A 125 -36.08 -14.28 7.00
CA ALA A 125 -35.45 -14.96 8.13
C ALA A 125 -34.42 -16.04 7.77
N SER A 126 -34.53 -16.70 6.60
CA SER A 126 -33.69 -17.87 6.26
C SER A 126 -32.54 -17.55 5.30
N THR A 127 -32.60 -16.42 4.59
CA THR A 127 -31.62 -16.11 3.53
C THR A 127 -30.45 -15.23 3.99
N LEU A 128 -30.61 -14.46 5.08
CA LEU A 128 -29.49 -13.69 5.67
C LEU A 128 -28.39 -14.59 6.27
N LEU A 129 -28.74 -15.81 6.72
CA LEU A 129 -27.76 -16.84 7.12
C LEU A 129 -26.98 -17.42 5.94
N ASN A 130 -27.48 -17.20 4.71
CA ASN A 130 -26.88 -17.58 3.44
C ASN A 130 -26.44 -16.34 2.64
N LEU A 131 -26.09 -15.22 3.29
CA LEU A 131 -24.98 -14.42 2.77
C LEU A 131 -23.88 -15.46 2.57
N LYS A 132 -23.70 -15.90 1.33
CA LYS A 132 -22.62 -16.81 0.95
C LYS A 132 -21.45 -16.25 1.74
N GLN A 133 -20.95 -17.02 2.71
CA GLN A 133 -19.54 -16.91 3.10
C GLN A 133 -18.89 -16.80 1.74
N ALA A 134 -18.47 -15.58 1.37
CA ALA A 134 -17.88 -15.33 0.08
C ALA A 134 -16.84 -16.43 0.04
N GLU A 135 -17.08 -17.46 -0.80
CA GLU A 135 -16.31 -18.69 -0.79
C GLU A 135 -14.92 -18.17 -0.63
N GLU A 136 -14.30 -18.43 0.54
CA GLU A 136 -13.02 -17.85 0.84
C GLU A 136 -12.25 -18.22 -0.40
N VAL A 137 -11.99 -17.23 -1.26
CA VAL A 137 -11.02 -17.38 -2.30
C VAL A 137 -9.85 -17.49 -1.38
N GLN A 138 -9.50 -18.75 -1.07
CA GLN A 138 -8.28 -19.09 -0.42
C GLN A 138 -7.30 -18.54 -1.41
N ASN A 139 -6.96 -17.27 -1.20
CA ASN A 139 -5.79 -16.67 -1.74
C ASN A 139 -4.75 -17.64 -1.25
N ALA A 140 -4.32 -18.51 -2.16
CA ALA A 140 -3.26 -19.48 -1.96
C ALA A 140 -1.91 -18.75 -1.80
N ASP A 141 -1.95 -17.50 -1.34
CA ASP A 141 -0.86 -16.62 -0.95
C ASP A 141 -0.64 -16.64 0.57
N ALA A 142 -1.48 -17.36 1.34
CA ALA A 142 -1.13 -17.68 2.71
C ALA A 142 0.03 -18.67 2.69
N ALA A 143 1.19 -18.19 3.15
CA ALA A 143 2.33 -18.97 3.63
C ALA A 143 1.85 -20.31 4.19
N ILE A 144 2.27 -21.43 3.60
CA ILE A 144 1.92 -22.75 4.13
C ILE A 144 2.57 -22.83 5.50
N PRO A 145 1.81 -22.82 6.61
CA PRO A 145 2.43 -22.94 7.91
C PRO A 145 2.99 -24.34 7.99
N PHE A 146 4.31 -24.48 8.11
CA PHE A 146 4.89 -25.76 8.42
C PHE A 146 4.35 -26.22 9.79
N HIS A 147 3.55 -27.29 9.79
CA HIS A 147 3.08 -27.93 11.01
C HIS A 147 4.07 -29.01 11.42
N SER A 148 4.84 -28.73 12.48
CA SER A 148 5.61 -29.76 13.17
C SER A 148 4.66 -30.82 13.70
N ALA A 149 4.77 -32.04 13.17
CA ALA A 149 4.14 -33.28 13.66
C ALA A 149 2.82 -33.76 13.03
N ASP A 150 2.78 -33.93 11.71
CA ASP A 150 1.95 -35.03 11.19
C ASP A 150 2.66 -36.36 11.48
N ASP A 151 1.96 -37.33 12.10
CA ASP A 151 2.49 -38.69 12.32
C ASP A 151 2.95 -39.25 10.95
N PRO A 152 4.24 -39.60 10.79
CA PRO A 152 4.76 -40.02 9.49
C PRO A 152 3.97 -41.22 8.97
N PRO A 153 3.65 -41.25 7.67
CA PRO A 153 2.87 -42.34 7.09
C PRO A 153 3.57 -43.68 7.34
N ARG A 154 2.78 -44.72 7.59
CA ARG A 154 3.24 -46.12 7.74
C ARG A 154 2.97 -46.88 6.44
N PRO A 155 3.80 -46.74 5.38
CA PRO A 155 3.61 -47.49 4.16
C PRO A 155 3.87 -48.99 4.37
N THR A 156 3.31 -49.80 3.48
CA THR A 156 3.71 -51.21 3.35
C THR A 156 5.19 -51.31 2.96
N PHE A 157 5.84 -52.37 3.43
CA PHE A 157 7.24 -52.67 3.08
C PHE A 157 7.41 -52.74 1.56
N ASP A 158 8.55 -52.27 1.05
CA ASP A 158 8.91 -52.16 -0.38
C ASP A 158 7.99 -51.29 -1.27
N SER A 159 7.05 -50.53 -0.69
CA SER A 159 6.28 -49.56 -1.49
C SER A 159 7.17 -48.41 -1.97
N LEU A 160 6.75 -47.73 -3.05
CA LEU A 160 7.42 -46.52 -3.54
C LEU A 160 7.57 -45.46 -2.45
N LEU A 161 6.58 -45.32 -1.56
CA LEU A 161 6.63 -44.38 -0.45
C LEU A 161 7.67 -44.81 0.61
N SER A 162 7.80 -46.12 0.88
CA SER A 162 8.82 -46.63 1.79
C SER A 162 10.24 -46.37 1.27
N ARG A 163 10.45 -46.46 -0.04
CA ARG A 163 11.73 -46.14 -0.68
C ARG A 163 12.03 -44.64 -0.65
N ASP A 164 11.01 -43.80 -0.89
CA ASP A 164 11.13 -42.34 -0.83
C ASP A 164 11.44 -41.85 0.60
N MET A 165 11.10 -42.61 1.64
CA MET A 165 11.42 -42.31 3.04
C MET A 165 12.87 -42.64 3.43
N ALA A 166 13.71 -43.07 2.48
CA ALA A 166 15.15 -43.29 2.66
C ALA A 166 15.51 -44.17 3.88
N GLY A 167 14.72 -45.22 4.14
CA GLY A 167 14.96 -46.13 5.26
C GLY A 167 14.48 -45.60 6.62
N TYR A 168 13.69 -44.52 6.67
CA TYR A 168 13.01 -44.11 7.90
C TYR A 168 11.93 -45.13 8.30
N MET A 169 11.98 -45.57 9.54
CA MET A 169 11.06 -46.51 10.19
C MET A 169 10.10 -45.73 11.12
N PRO A 170 8.84 -45.51 10.72
CA PRO A 170 7.91 -44.66 11.49
C PRO A 170 7.61 -45.17 12.90
N ALA A 171 7.51 -46.49 13.09
CA ALA A 171 7.18 -47.09 14.39
C ALA A 171 8.31 -46.94 15.43
N ARG A 172 9.56 -46.77 14.96
CA ARG A 172 10.74 -46.55 15.82
C ARG A 172 11.17 -45.09 15.87
N ALA A 173 10.61 -44.25 15.00
CA ALA A 173 11.08 -42.89 14.73
C ALA A 173 12.60 -42.83 14.42
N ASP A 174 13.07 -43.79 13.63
CA ASP A 174 14.50 -44.05 13.44
C ASP A 174 14.84 -44.43 12.00
N PHE A 175 16.11 -44.36 11.59
CA PHE A 175 16.56 -44.79 10.27
C PHE A 175 17.21 -46.17 10.32
N VAL A 176 17.08 -46.94 9.24
CA VAL A 176 17.78 -48.23 9.09
C VAL A 176 19.30 -48.03 9.08
N GLU A 177 19.77 -46.98 8.41
CA GLU A 177 21.17 -46.56 8.41
C GLU A 177 21.28 -45.15 9.00
N GLU A 178 22.00 -45.02 10.11
CA GLU A 178 22.13 -43.75 10.81
C GLU A 178 23.28 -42.89 10.28
N PHE A 179 23.25 -41.59 10.60
CA PHE A 179 24.43 -40.75 10.41
C PHE A 179 25.57 -41.27 11.30
N ASP A 180 26.70 -41.57 10.66
CA ASP A 180 27.85 -42.22 11.30
C ASP A 180 27.46 -43.55 11.98
N ASN A 181 26.94 -44.49 11.19
CA ASN A 181 26.39 -45.78 11.64
C ASN A 181 27.39 -46.69 12.35
N TYR A 182 28.70 -46.41 12.23
CA TYR A 182 29.76 -47.22 12.81
C TYR A 182 30.42 -46.56 14.02
N ALA A 183 29.89 -45.45 14.55
CA ALA A 183 30.48 -44.73 15.68
C ALA A 183 30.71 -45.61 16.92
N GLU A 184 29.86 -46.63 17.11
CA GLU A 184 29.94 -47.60 18.21
C GLU A 184 31.14 -48.55 18.08
N TRP A 185 31.73 -48.69 16.88
CA TRP A 185 32.94 -49.52 16.68
C TRP A 185 34.15 -48.94 17.40
N ASP A 186 34.24 -47.61 17.48
CA ASP A 186 35.33 -46.91 18.18
C ASP A 186 35.31 -47.20 19.70
N LEU A 187 34.17 -47.64 20.24
CA LEU A 187 34.00 -48.00 21.65
C LEU A 187 34.12 -49.50 21.93
N ARG A 188 34.11 -50.35 20.89
CA ARG A 188 33.96 -51.81 21.04
C ARG A 188 35.00 -52.41 21.97
N ASP A 189 36.24 -51.96 21.84
CA ASP A 189 37.40 -52.52 22.54
C ASP A 189 37.87 -51.64 23.71
N ILE A 190 37.02 -50.69 24.17
CA ILE A 190 37.32 -49.83 25.32
C ILE A 190 36.73 -50.46 26.59
N ASP A 191 37.61 -50.80 27.52
CA ASP A 191 37.29 -51.22 28.88
C ASP A 191 37.91 -50.25 29.90
N PHE A 192 37.37 -50.20 31.11
CA PHE A 192 37.96 -49.41 32.21
C PHE A 192 38.48 -50.36 33.28
N VAL A 193 39.77 -50.27 33.59
CA VAL A 193 40.45 -51.14 34.57
C VAL A 193 41.04 -50.26 35.67
N GLU A 194 41.02 -50.73 36.92
CA GLU A 194 41.48 -49.96 38.09
C GLU A 194 42.99 -49.62 38.03
N ASP A 195 43.79 -50.42 37.32
CA ASP A 195 45.23 -50.22 37.13
C ASP A 195 45.58 -49.31 35.93
N ASP A 196 44.59 -48.72 35.26
CA ASP A 196 44.83 -47.80 34.14
C ASP A 196 45.63 -46.57 34.61
N SER A 197 46.72 -46.25 33.91
CA SER A 197 47.42 -44.97 34.14
C SER A 197 46.47 -43.79 33.90
N ASP A 198 46.65 -42.70 34.66
CA ASP A 198 45.81 -41.49 34.54
C ASP A 198 45.70 -40.97 33.09
N ILE A 199 46.78 -41.07 32.31
CA ILE A 199 46.83 -40.67 30.90
C ILE A 199 45.95 -41.59 30.03
N LEU A 200 46.03 -42.90 30.25
CA LEU A 200 45.21 -43.88 29.53
C LEU A 200 43.73 -43.71 29.89
N HIS A 201 43.42 -43.49 31.16
CA HIS A 201 42.07 -43.20 31.63
C HIS A 201 41.51 -41.93 30.97
N ALA A 202 42.29 -40.85 30.93
CA ALA A 202 41.90 -39.60 30.26
C ALA A 202 41.69 -39.80 28.74
N LEU A 203 42.51 -40.64 28.09
CA LEU A 203 42.35 -40.95 26.67
C LEU A 203 41.07 -41.76 26.40
N LYS A 204 40.77 -42.76 27.25
CA LYS A 204 39.51 -43.52 27.19
C LYS A 204 38.29 -42.60 27.36
N ILE A 205 38.32 -41.68 28.32
CA ILE A 205 37.26 -40.66 28.48
C ILE A 205 37.13 -39.77 27.23
N ALA A 206 38.25 -39.33 26.65
CA ALA A 206 38.22 -38.49 25.45
C ALA A 206 37.56 -39.22 24.26
N VAL A 207 37.76 -40.53 24.11
CA VAL A 207 37.07 -41.31 23.06
C VAL A 207 35.56 -41.38 23.32
N VAL A 208 35.15 -41.58 24.57
CA VAL A 208 33.72 -41.55 24.95
C VAL A 208 33.11 -40.17 24.69
N ASP A 209 33.83 -39.08 24.95
CA ASP A 209 33.38 -37.72 24.66
C ASP A 209 33.22 -37.46 23.14
N ILE A 210 34.14 -37.99 22.33
CA ILE A 210 34.03 -37.95 20.86
C ILE A 210 32.77 -38.71 20.41
N TYR A 211 32.52 -39.90 20.98
CA TYR A 211 31.30 -40.66 20.70
C TYR A 211 30.03 -39.88 21.09
N HIS A 212 29.99 -39.27 22.27
CA HIS A 212 28.87 -38.43 22.69
C HIS A 212 28.64 -37.23 21.74
N SER A 213 29.70 -36.63 21.21
CA SER A 213 29.61 -35.57 20.20
C SER A 213 28.94 -36.07 18.91
N ARG A 214 29.33 -37.27 18.45
CA ARG A 214 28.71 -37.92 17.27
C ARG A 214 27.24 -38.23 17.48
N LEU A 215 26.85 -38.75 18.65
CA LEU A 215 25.46 -38.98 19.02
C LEU A 215 24.63 -37.68 19.04
N LYS A 216 25.19 -36.59 19.58
CA LYS A 216 24.53 -35.27 19.57
C LYS A 216 24.28 -34.78 18.16
N GLU A 217 25.25 -34.90 17.26
CA GLU A 217 25.08 -34.50 15.86
C GLU A 217 24.07 -35.40 15.13
N ARG A 218 24.09 -36.71 15.39
CA ARG A 218 23.08 -37.66 14.89
C ARG A 218 21.67 -37.25 15.32
N GLN A 219 21.46 -36.95 16.59
CA GLN A 219 20.18 -36.49 17.13
C GLN A 219 19.76 -35.14 16.56
N ARG A 220 20.72 -34.21 16.41
CA ARG A 220 20.48 -32.89 15.79
C ARG A 220 19.98 -33.03 14.36
N ARG A 221 20.57 -33.92 13.56
CA ARG A 221 20.12 -34.17 12.17
C ARG A 221 18.73 -34.78 12.11
N LYS A 222 18.43 -35.77 12.95
CA LYS A 222 17.08 -36.33 13.06
C LYS A 222 16.05 -35.26 13.42
N LYS A 223 16.40 -34.40 14.38
CA LYS A 223 15.56 -33.25 14.77
C LYS A 223 15.30 -32.33 13.58
N ILE A 224 16.32 -31.93 12.82
CA ILE A 224 16.14 -31.08 11.62
C ILE A 224 15.25 -31.76 10.59
N ILE A 225 15.48 -33.05 10.28
CA ILE A 225 14.68 -33.79 9.30
C ILE A 225 13.20 -33.83 9.69
N ARG A 226 12.92 -34.10 10.96
CA ARG A 226 11.57 -34.14 11.52
C ARG A 226 10.94 -32.76 11.56
N ASP A 227 11.66 -31.80 12.12
CA ASP A 227 11.18 -30.44 12.34
C ASP A 227 10.93 -29.74 10.99
N HIS A 228 11.64 -30.05 9.91
CA HIS A 228 11.33 -29.53 8.55
C HIS A 228 10.44 -30.46 7.72
N GLY A 229 9.94 -31.57 8.30
CA GLY A 229 9.02 -32.50 7.64
C GLY A 229 9.59 -33.18 6.40
N LEU A 230 10.92 -33.31 6.33
CA LEU A 230 11.66 -33.84 5.18
C LEU A 230 11.53 -35.37 5.05
N ILE A 231 10.82 -36.03 5.97
CA ILE A 231 10.49 -37.46 5.91
C ILE A 231 9.53 -37.76 4.75
N ASN A 232 8.60 -36.85 4.45
CA ASN A 232 7.66 -37.00 3.35
C ASN A 232 7.99 -36.03 2.20
N LEU A 233 9.01 -36.40 1.43
CA LEU A 233 9.51 -35.62 0.29
C LEU A 233 8.41 -35.28 -0.72
N ARG A 234 7.47 -36.19 -1.00
CA ARG A 234 6.36 -35.92 -1.94
C ARG A 234 5.42 -34.85 -1.43
N LYS A 235 5.04 -34.90 -0.15
CA LYS A 235 4.21 -33.85 0.46
C LYS A 235 4.92 -32.51 0.35
N PHE A 236 6.21 -32.46 0.69
CA PHE A 236 7.03 -31.24 0.54
C PHE A 236 7.05 -30.73 -0.90
N GLN A 237 7.30 -31.58 -1.89
CA GLN A 237 7.33 -31.22 -3.31
C GLN A 237 5.97 -30.69 -3.81
N ILE A 238 4.85 -31.26 -3.35
CA ILE A 238 3.50 -30.78 -3.69
C ILE A 238 3.24 -29.40 -3.08
N LEU A 239 3.71 -29.15 -1.86
CA LEU A 239 3.61 -27.86 -1.20
C LEU A 239 4.45 -26.80 -1.92
N GLU A 240 5.70 -27.14 -2.27
CA GLU A 240 6.63 -26.27 -2.99
C GLU A 240 6.09 -25.86 -4.37
N ARG A 241 5.40 -26.76 -5.07
CA ARG A 241 4.75 -26.48 -6.38
C ARG A 241 3.63 -25.43 -6.33
N ARG A 242 3.10 -25.08 -5.15
CA ARG A 242 2.09 -24.02 -5.04
C ARG A 242 2.71 -22.64 -5.22
N TYR A 243 4.00 -22.49 -4.92
CA TYR A 243 4.68 -21.21 -5.03
C TYR A 243 4.99 -20.86 -6.50
N PRO A 244 5.11 -19.56 -6.84
CA PRO A 244 5.63 -19.13 -8.12
C PRO A 244 7.04 -19.68 -8.39
N LYS A 245 7.41 -19.81 -9.66
CA LYS A 245 8.69 -20.42 -10.06
C LYS A 245 9.89 -19.70 -9.45
N GLU A 246 9.83 -18.37 -9.33
CA GLU A 246 10.89 -17.57 -8.72
C GLU A 246 11.11 -17.91 -7.24
N VAL A 247 10.05 -18.28 -6.53
CA VAL A 247 10.07 -18.67 -5.13
C VAL A 247 10.53 -20.12 -4.97
N GLN A 248 10.15 -21.01 -5.90
CA GLN A 248 10.65 -22.39 -5.96
C GLN A 248 12.18 -22.43 -6.14
N ASP A 249 12.71 -21.67 -7.11
CA ASP A 249 14.16 -21.58 -7.36
C ASP A 249 14.91 -21.04 -6.12
N LEU A 250 14.27 -20.13 -5.38
CA LEU A 250 14.81 -19.59 -4.14
C LEU A 250 14.79 -20.64 -3.00
N TYR A 251 13.70 -21.39 -2.84
CA TYR A 251 13.62 -22.51 -1.89
C TYR A 251 14.72 -23.54 -2.17
N GLU A 252 14.94 -23.91 -3.43
CA GLU A 252 15.98 -24.87 -3.82
C GLU A 252 17.39 -24.36 -3.45
N THR A 253 17.68 -23.10 -3.76
CA THR A 253 18.96 -22.45 -3.44
C THR A 253 19.18 -22.35 -1.92
N MET A 254 18.14 -21.98 -1.19
CA MET A 254 18.20 -21.67 0.23
C MET A 254 17.96 -22.88 1.15
N ARG A 255 17.63 -24.05 0.60
CA ARG A 255 17.40 -25.30 1.36
C ARG A 255 18.56 -25.68 2.29
N ARG A 256 19.79 -25.29 1.92
CA ARG A 256 21.00 -25.54 2.74
C ARG A 256 20.96 -24.81 4.08
N PHE A 257 20.26 -23.67 4.16
CA PHE A 257 20.13 -22.86 5.36
C PHE A 257 19.04 -23.37 6.33
N ALA A 258 18.23 -24.34 5.92
CA ALA A 258 17.29 -25.04 6.81
C ALA A 258 18.01 -25.77 7.98
N ARG A 259 19.34 -25.95 7.92
CA ARG A 259 20.11 -26.50 9.04
C ARG A 259 20.35 -25.51 10.19
N ILE A 260 20.10 -24.23 9.95
CA ILE A 260 20.44 -23.11 10.84
C ILE A 260 19.17 -22.48 11.40
N LEU A 261 18.16 -22.31 10.55
CA LEU A 261 16.89 -21.67 10.90
C LEU A 261 15.83 -22.71 11.25
N GLY A 262 14.90 -22.35 12.13
CA GLY A 262 13.71 -23.17 12.35
C GLY A 262 12.83 -23.24 11.09
N PRO A 263 11.89 -24.19 10.99
CA PRO A 263 11.04 -24.37 9.81
C PRO A 263 10.25 -23.10 9.47
N THR A 264 9.55 -22.55 10.46
CA THR A 264 8.73 -21.34 10.29
C THR A 264 9.57 -20.10 10.03
N GLU A 265 10.78 -20.03 10.59
CA GLU A 265 11.71 -18.92 10.36
C GLU A 265 12.32 -19.00 8.95
N HIS A 266 12.63 -20.21 8.48
CA HIS A 266 13.12 -20.48 7.14
C HIS A 266 12.04 -20.10 6.12
N ASP A 267 10.80 -20.55 6.29
CA ASP A 267 9.70 -20.20 5.39
C ASP A 267 9.47 -18.68 5.32
N LYS A 268 9.41 -18.00 6.49
CA LYS A 268 9.31 -16.53 6.57
C LYS A 268 10.48 -15.84 5.86
N PHE A 269 11.69 -16.38 5.99
CA PHE A 269 12.87 -15.82 5.33
C PHE A 269 12.77 -15.93 3.80
N ILE A 270 12.31 -17.07 3.28
CA ILE A 270 12.12 -17.25 1.83
C ILE A 270 11.06 -16.31 1.30
N GLU A 271 9.91 -16.22 1.98
CA GLU A 271 8.81 -15.33 1.58
C GLU A 271 9.20 -13.85 1.64
N SER A 272 9.87 -13.42 2.71
CA SER A 272 10.36 -12.06 2.82
C SER A 272 11.29 -11.70 1.66
N HIS A 273 12.16 -12.62 1.25
CA HIS A 273 13.09 -12.39 0.17
C HIS A 273 12.40 -12.44 -1.21
N ALA A 274 11.35 -13.26 -1.37
CA ALA A 274 10.49 -13.23 -2.55
C ALA A 274 9.73 -11.89 -2.67
N CYS A 275 9.11 -11.43 -1.59
CA CYS A 275 8.42 -10.13 -1.52
C CYS A 275 9.37 -8.96 -1.78
N ALA A 276 10.61 -9.01 -1.29
CA ALA A 276 11.61 -7.98 -1.59
C ALA A 276 11.91 -7.89 -3.10
N ARG A 277 12.04 -9.04 -3.77
CA ARG A 277 12.26 -9.10 -5.23
C ARG A 277 11.07 -8.55 -6.02
N THR A 278 9.84 -8.88 -5.63
CA THR A 278 8.64 -8.34 -6.30
C THR A 278 8.51 -6.84 -6.08
N TYR A 279 8.80 -6.35 -4.87
CA TYR A 279 8.85 -4.93 -4.57
C TYR A 279 9.86 -4.19 -5.45
N ASP A 280 11.10 -4.69 -5.56
CA ASP A 280 12.13 -4.06 -6.39
C ASP A 280 11.74 -4.00 -7.86
N HIS A 281 11.10 -5.06 -8.37
CA HIS A 281 10.57 -5.08 -9.74
C HIS A 281 9.49 -4.01 -9.93
N LEU A 282 8.47 -3.98 -9.08
CA LEU A 282 7.38 -2.99 -9.14
C LEU A 282 7.89 -1.55 -8.98
N LYS A 283 8.87 -1.34 -8.11
CA LYS A 283 9.52 -0.04 -7.92
C LYS A 283 10.20 0.42 -9.21
N LYS A 284 10.97 -0.46 -9.85
CA LYS A 284 11.63 -0.15 -11.14
C LYS A 284 10.60 0.18 -12.22
N THR A 285 9.54 -0.62 -12.35
CA THR A 285 8.45 -0.34 -13.31
C THR A 285 7.78 1.00 -13.02
N ARG A 286 7.54 1.34 -11.75
CA ARG A 286 6.95 2.62 -11.36
C ARG A 286 7.86 3.81 -11.70
N GLU A 287 9.17 3.66 -11.53
CA GLU A 287 10.16 4.68 -11.90
C GLU A 287 10.20 4.89 -13.42
N GLU A 288 10.19 3.80 -14.20
CA GLU A 288 10.10 3.83 -15.67
C GLU A 288 8.80 4.51 -16.14
N GLU A 289 7.66 4.17 -15.57
CA GLU A 289 6.38 4.81 -15.89
C GLU A 289 6.34 6.29 -15.48
N ARG A 290 6.99 6.66 -14.37
CA ARG A 290 7.10 8.06 -13.96
C ARG A 290 7.89 8.88 -14.99
N LEU A 291 8.99 8.33 -15.50
CA LEU A 291 9.81 8.95 -16.56
C LEU A 291 9.00 9.14 -17.85
N LYS A 292 8.17 8.16 -18.25
CA LYS A 292 7.29 8.29 -19.42
C LYS A 292 6.20 9.36 -19.23
N ARG A 293 5.62 9.47 -18.03
CA ARG A 293 4.61 10.50 -17.72
C ARG A 293 5.18 11.92 -17.74
N THR A 294 6.42 12.10 -17.27
CA THR A 294 7.11 13.40 -17.37
C THR A 294 7.37 13.76 -18.83
N MET A 295 7.75 12.79 -19.69
CA MET A 295 7.89 13.03 -21.12
C MET A 295 6.58 13.51 -21.77
N LEU A 296 5.44 12.90 -21.43
CA LEU A 296 4.15 13.36 -21.94
C LEU A 296 3.83 14.80 -21.51
N SER A 297 4.10 15.15 -20.24
CA SER A 297 3.92 16.52 -19.74
C SER A 297 4.83 17.54 -20.44
N GLU A 298 6.06 17.14 -20.78
CA GLU A 298 7.00 18.00 -21.51
C GLU A 298 6.53 18.20 -22.95
N VAL A 299 6.08 17.16 -23.66
CA VAL A 299 5.49 17.28 -25.01
C VAL A 299 4.29 18.22 -25.02
N LEU A 300 3.38 18.08 -24.05
CA LEU A 300 2.20 18.93 -23.93
C LEU A 300 2.57 20.42 -23.80
N GLN A 301 3.75 20.74 -23.25
CA GLN A 301 4.23 22.11 -23.12
C GLN A 301 4.66 22.72 -24.46
N TYR A 302 5.09 21.90 -25.41
CA TYR A 302 5.52 22.34 -26.75
C TYR A 302 4.44 22.17 -27.83
N ILE A 303 3.29 21.54 -27.52
CA ILE A 303 2.21 21.28 -28.48
C ILE A 303 1.67 22.54 -29.18
N GLN A 304 1.76 23.71 -28.52
CA GLN A 304 1.32 24.98 -29.12
C GLN A 304 2.25 25.48 -30.23
N ASP A 305 3.49 25.02 -30.29
CA ASP A 305 4.47 25.35 -31.33
C ASP A 305 4.90 24.07 -32.07
N SER A 306 4.40 23.90 -33.28
CA SER A 306 4.65 22.72 -34.12
C SER A 306 6.15 22.48 -34.38
N SER A 307 6.94 23.56 -34.51
CA SER A 307 8.40 23.48 -34.72
C SER A 307 9.12 23.00 -33.47
N ALA A 308 8.79 23.56 -32.30
CA ALA A 308 9.41 23.18 -31.03
C ALA A 308 9.07 21.75 -30.63
N CYS A 309 7.82 21.31 -30.88
CA CYS A 309 7.38 19.94 -30.64
C CYS A 309 8.15 18.93 -31.50
N GLN A 310 8.31 19.20 -32.81
CA GLN A 310 9.09 18.32 -33.70
C GLN A 310 10.57 18.23 -33.32
N GLN A 311 11.19 19.35 -32.92
CA GLN A 311 12.59 19.35 -32.47
C GLN A 311 12.78 18.59 -31.15
N TRP A 312 11.85 18.73 -30.20
CA TRP A 312 11.88 17.97 -28.95
C TRP A 312 11.71 16.47 -29.21
N LEU A 313 10.75 16.07 -30.06
CA LEU A 313 10.51 14.66 -30.41
C LEU A 313 11.71 14.04 -31.13
N SER A 314 12.34 14.76 -32.06
CA SER A 314 13.57 14.30 -32.73
C SER A 314 14.70 14.10 -31.73
N ARG A 315 14.90 15.06 -30.82
CA ARG A 315 15.96 14.99 -29.82
C ARG A 315 15.74 13.86 -28.80
N GLN A 316 14.48 13.59 -28.45
CA GLN A 316 14.13 12.47 -27.56
C GLN A 316 14.34 11.12 -28.26
N ALA A 317 13.97 11.02 -29.54
CA ALA A 317 14.23 9.82 -30.35
C ALA A 317 15.74 9.53 -30.50
N ASP A 318 16.57 10.57 -30.63
CA ASP A 318 18.04 10.43 -30.66
C ASP A 318 18.60 9.91 -29.31
N ILE A 319 18.08 10.42 -28.20
CA ILE A 319 18.46 9.97 -26.84
C ILE A 319 18.04 8.51 -26.61
N ASP A 320 16.83 8.13 -27.00
CA ASP A 320 16.31 6.76 -26.86
C ASP A 320 17.06 5.78 -27.79
N ALA A 321 17.59 6.26 -28.93
CA ALA A 321 18.48 5.51 -29.81
C ALA A 321 19.95 5.45 -29.32
N GLY A 322 20.26 6.05 -28.17
CA GLY A 322 21.61 6.07 -27.59
C GLY A 322 22.59 7.03 -28.28
N LEU A 323 22.10 7.95 -29.11
CA LEU A 323 22.90 8.98 -29.77
C LEU A 323 23.00 10.19 -28.84
N SER A 324 24.17 10.43 -28.26
CA SER A 324 24.39 11.63 -27.44
C SER A 324 24.39 12.87 -28.32
N PRO A 325 23.54 13.88 -28.07
CA PRO A 325 23.48 15.06 -28.93
C PRO A 325 24.77 15.85 -28.78
N THR A 326 25.50 16.00 -29.88
CA THR A 326 26.70 16.84 -29.98
C THR A 326 26.33 18.26 -29.57
N VAL A 327 26.83 18.68 -28.42
CA VAL A 327 26.65 20.04 -27.88
C VAL A 327 27.35 21.02 -28.82
N THR A 328 26.60 21.69 -29.69
CA THR A 328 27.02 22.97 -30.25
C THR A 328 26.90 24.01 -29.14
N VAL A 329 28.04 24.31 -28.53
CA VAL A 329 28.23 25.39 -27.57
C VAL A 329 27.92 26.72 -28.28
N ALA A 330 26.71 27.22 -28.11
CA ALA A 330 26.39 28.62 -28.41
C ALA A 330 26.70 29.47 -27.18
N SER A 331 27.82 30.20 -27.31
CA SER A 331 28.27 31.41 -26.62
C SER A 331 27.35 32.06 -25.57
N ASN A 332 27.97 32.50 -24.47
CA ASN A 332 27.51 33.50 -23.50
C ASN A 332 26.36 34.40 -24.00
N SER A 333 25.15 34.13 -23.51
CA SER A 333 24.12 35.15 -23.36
C SER A 333 23.59 35.04 -21.93
N GLY A 334 23.64 36.15 -21.19
CA GLY A 334 23.33 36.22 -19.76
C GLY A 334 21.97 35.60 -19.44
N ARG A 335 21.83 35.11 -18.20
CA ARG A 335 20.60 34.56 -17.59
C ARG A 335 19.34 35.05 -18.32
N ARG A 336 18.83 34.28 -19.28
CA ARG A 336 17.60 34.64 -19.99
C ARG A 336 16.48 34.65 -18.95
N SER A 337 15.79 35.78 -18.82
CA SER A 337 14.63 35.85 -17.92
C SER A 337 13.59 34.84 -18.38
N ALA A 338 12.94 34.16 -17.42
CA ALA A 338 11.87 33.23 -17.72
C ALA A 338 10.81 33.89 -18.64
N PRO A 339 10.21 33.13 -19.58
CA PRO A 339 9.19 33.65 -20.49
C PRO A 339 8.05 34.37 -19.73
N PRO A 340 7.47 35.44 -20.32
CA PRO A 340 6.37 36.17 -19.69
C PRO A 340 5.20 35.25 -19.38
N LEU A 341 4.57 35.45 -18.21
CA LEU A 341 3.46 34.61 -17.75
C LEU A 341 2.23 34.81 -18.67
N ASN A 342 1.71 33.75 -19.26
CA ASN A 342 0.49 33.84 -20.06
C ASN A 342 -0.72 34.11 -19.14
N LEU A 343 -1.41 35.24 -19.33
CA LEU A 343 -2.49 35.68 -18.44
C LEU A 343 -3.88 35.13 -18.84
N THR A 344 -3.97 34.37 -19.93
CA THR A 344 -5.24 33.92 -20.49
C THR A 344 -5.93 32.90 -19.54
N GLY A 345 -7.14 33.20 -19.07
CA GLY A 345 -7.95 32.28 -18.25
C GLY A 345 -7.72 32.33 -16.72
N LEU A 346 -6.88 33.23 -16.21
CA LEU A 346 -6.66 33.38 -14.76
C LEU A 346 -7.72 34.28 -14.10
N PRO A 347 -8.21 33.95 -12.89
CA PRO A 347 -9.19 34.77 -12.17
C PRO A 347 -8.61 36.15 -11.80
N GLY A 348 -9.39 37.21 -12.04
CA GLY A 348 -9.01 38.60 -11.73
C GLY A 348 -8.27 39.34 -12.86
N THR A 349 -8.02 38.69 -14.00
CA THR A 349 -7.41 39.29 -15.21
C THR A 349 -8.23 40.43 -15.82
N GLU A 350 -9.55 40.36 -15.71
CA GLU A 350 -10.49 41.38 -16.21
C GLU A 350 -10.43 42.70 -15.42
N LYS A 351 -9.93 42.66 -14.18
CA LYS A 351 -9.85 43.83 -13.28
C LYS A 351 -8.51 44.57 -13.36
N LEU A 352 -7.61 44.15 -14.25
CA LEU A 352 -6.28 44.75 -14.44
C LEU A 352 -6.24 45.67 -15.65
N ASN A 353 -5.58 46.81 -15.51
CA ASN A 353 -5.25 47.70 -16.63
C ASN A 353 -4.10 47.12 -17.49
N GLU A 354 -3.95 47.61 -18.73
CA GLU A 354 -2.92 47.15 -19.70
C GLU A 354 -1.50 47.12 -19.08
N LYS A 355 -1.12 48.19 -18.37
CA LYS A 355 0.16 48.31 -17.67
C LYS A 355 0.31 47.33 -16.50
N GLU A 356 -0.79 46.98 -15.83
CA GLU A 356 -0.78 46.02 -14.71
C GLU A 356 -0.70 44.58 -15.23
N LYS A 357 -1.31 44.30 -16.39
CA LYS A 357 -1.14 43.05 -17.12
C LYS A 357 0.31 42.85 -17.52
N GLU A 358 0.95 43.87 -18.11
CA GLU A 358 2.39 43.83 -18.44
C GLU A 358 3.27 43.58 -17.22
N LEU A 359 2.98 44.23 -16.08
CA LEU A 359 3.70 43.98 -14.82
C LEU A 359 3.52 42.54 -14.33
N CYS A 360 2.29 42.01 -14.36
CA CYS A 360 2.00 40.63 -13.94
C CYS A 360 2.71 39.60 -14.84
N GLN A 361 2.77 39.86 -16.15
CA GLN A 361 3.52 39.06 -17.12
C GLN A 361 5.02 39.06 -16.83
N MET A 362 5.61 40.24 -16.62
CA MET A 362 7.05 40.44 -16.41
C MET A 362 7.54 39.97 -15.03
N VAL A 363 6.72 40.11 -13.99
CA VAL A 363 7.05 39.72 -12.61
C VAL A 363 6.57 38.30 -12.28
N ARG A 364 5.83 37.67 -13.20
CA ARG A 364 5.21 36.34 -13.03
C ARG A 364 4.38 36.31 -11.74
N LEU A 365 3.39 37.19 -11.68
CA LEU A 365 2.41 37.29 -10.60
C LEU A 365 1.03 36.93 -11.14
N VAL A 366 0.29 36.13 -10.37
CA VAL A 366 -1.10 35.81 -10.68
C VAL A 366 -1.94 37.08 -10.45
N PRO A 367 -2.80 37.49 -11.40
CA PRO A 367 -3.65 38.68 -11.31
C PRO A 367 -4.41 38.86 -9.99
N GLY A 368 -5.05 37.80 -9.48
CA GLY A 368 -5.72 37.85 -8.17
C GLY A 368 -4.79 38.24 -7.02
N ALA A 369 -3.60 37.62 -6.94
CA ALA A 369 -2.61 37.93 -5.92
C ALA A 369 -2.07 39.36 -6.06
N TYR A 370 -1.86 39.85 -7.28
CA TYR A 370 -1.44 41.23 -7.51
C TYR A 370 -2.48 42.24 -6.97
N LEU A 371 -3.77 42.00 -7.20
CA LEU A 371 -4.84 42.89 -6.71
C LEU A 371 -4.88 42.93 -5.18
N GLU A 372 -4.69 41.79 -4.52
CA GLU A 372 -4.58 41.72 -3.05
C GLU A 372 -3.37 42.49 -2.54
N TYR A 373 -2.20 42.33 -3.17
CA TYR A 373 -0.99 43.06 -2.80
C TYR A 373 -1.13 44.56 -3.05
N LYS A 374 -1.73 44.97 -4.16
CA LYS A 374 -2.04 46.38 -4.47
C LYS A 374 -2.95 46.97 -3.39
N ALA A 375 -4.04 46.28 -3.05
CA ALA A 375 -4.98 46.74 -2.03
C ALA A 375 -4.32 46.86 -0.64
N ALA A 376 -3.50 45.89 -0.25
CA ALA A 376 -2.78 45.90 1.02
C ALA A 376 -1.79 47.09 1.11
N LEU A 377 -1.01 47.34 0.06
CA LEU A 377 -0.03 48.42 0.04
C LEU A 377 -0.67 49.82 -0.03
N VAL A 378 -1.76 49.98 -0.79
CA VAL A 378 -2.50 51.24 -0.89
C VAL A 378 -3.22 51.58 0.42
N ASN A 379 -3.87 50.60 1.05
CA ASN A 379 -4.53 50.80 2.35
C ASN A 379 -3.53 51.22 3.43
N GLU A 380 -2.33 50.65 3.45
CA GLU A 380 -1.32 51.03 4.43
C GLU A 380 -0.74 52.43 4.15
N CYS A 381 -0.54 52.78 2.89
CA CYS A 381 -0.14 54.13 2.49
C CYS A 381 -1.16 55.19 2.92
N ASN A 382 -2.45 54.92 2.73
CA ASN A 382 -3.53 55.84 3.12
C ASN A 382 -3.62 56.03 4.64
N LYS A 383 -3.26 55.00 5.43
CA LYS A 383 -3.22 55.11 6.90
C LYS A 383 -2.04 55.93 7.42
N GLN A 384 -0.87 55.80 6.80
CA GLN A 384 0.38 56.40 7.29
C GLN A 384 0.80 57.69 6.55
N GLY A 385 0.08 58.09 5.50
CA GLY A 385 0.44 59.24 4.65
C GLY A 385 1.60 58.99 3.69
N GLY A 386 2.20 57.81 3.73
CA GLY A 386 3.23 57.32 2.84
C GLY A 386 3.74 55.95 3.29
N LEU A 387 4.41 55.24 2.38
CA LEU A 387 4.89 53.87 2.63
C LEU A 387 6.38 53.78 2.33
N ARG A 388 7.16 53.12 3.20
CA ARG A 388 8.58 52.78 2.94
C ARG A 388 8.70 51.37 2.35
N LEU A 389 9.70 51.15 1.48
CA LEU A 389 9.96 49.83 0.86
C LEU A 389 10.18 48.71 1.91
N ALA A 390 10.75 49.02 3.08
CA ALA A 390 10.92 48.04 4.15
C ALA A 390 9.57 47.59 4.75
N GLN A 391 8.62 48.52 4.90
CA GLN A 391 7.27 48.22 5.37
C GLN A 391 6.50 47.41 4.31
N ALA A 392 6.62 47.78 3.04
CA ALA A 392 6.04 47.02 1.92
C ALA A 392 6.49 45.55 1.92
N ARG A 393 7.78 45.28 2.16
CA ARG A 393 8.33 43.92 2.27
C ARG A 393 7.76 43.12 3.45
N ALA A 394 7.52 43.79 4.59
CA ALA A 394 6.93 43.15 5.76
C ALA A 394 5.43 42.80 5.54
N LEU A 395 4.72 43.60 4.74
CA LEU A 395 3.28 43.46 4.47
C LEU A 395 2.95 42.29 3.54
N ILE A 396 3.57 42.24 2.35
CA ILE A 396 3.17 41.27 1.31
C ILE A 396 3.96 39.95 1.34
N LYS A 397 5.04 39.86 2.13
CA LYS A 397 5.86 38.65 2.38
C LYS A 397 6.16 37.78 1.13
N ILE A 398 6.38 38.40 -0.03
CA ILE A 398 6.85 37.73 -1.26
C ILE A 398 8.32 38.00 -1.52
N ASP A 399 8.85 37.40 -2.60
CA ASP A 399 10.22 37.63 -3.08
C ASP A 399 10.59 39.12 -3.09
N VAL A 400 11.80 39.42 -2.60
CA VAL A 400 12.29 40.78 -2.35
C VAL A 400 12.39 41.60 -3.65
N ASN A 401 12.70 40.95 -4.77
CA ASN A 401 12.81 41.59 -6.08
C ASN A 401 11.43 41.83 -6.69
N LYS A 402 10.49 40.89 -6.52
CA LYS A 402 9.09 41.08 -6.94
C LYS A 402 8.43 42.21 -6.16
N THR A 403 8.62 42.25 -4.84
CA THR A 403 8.10 43.32 -3.97
C THR A 403 8.60 44.69 -4.41
N ARG A 404 9.90 44.82 -4.72
CA ARG A 404 10.47 46.07 -5.21
C ARG A 404 9.83 46.51 -6.53
N LYS A 405 9.68 45.60 -7.49
CA LYS A 405 9.06 45.93 -8.79
C LYS A 405 7.60 46.38 -8.67
N ILE A 406 6.82 45.76 -7.78
CA ILE A 406 5.43 46.18 -7.50
C ILE A 406 5.42 47.55 -6.84
N TYR A 407 6.25 47.76 -5.82
CA TYR A 407 6.34 49.02 -5.09
C TYR A 407 6.76 50.19 -5.99
N ASP A 408 7.79 50.01 -6.82
CA ASP A 408 8.26 51.02 -7.76
C ASP A 408 7.21 51.34 -8.83
N PHE A 409 6.43 50.35 -9.28
CA PHE A 409 5.33 50.54 -10.20
C PHE A 409 4.18 51.34 -9.57
N LEU A 410 3.80 51.01 -8.32
CA LEU A 410 2.71 51.71 -7.62
C LEU A 410 3.06 53.16 -7.27
N ILE A 411 4.34 53.46 -7.02
CA ILE A 411 4.82 54.84 -6.88
C ILE A 411 4.77 55.57 -8.22
N ARG A 412 5.23 54.94 -9.31
CA ARG A 412 5.27 55.56 -10.64
C ARG A 412 3.89 55.92 -11.16
N GLU A 413 2.90 55.06 -10.92
CA GLU A 413 1.51 55.31 -11.31
C GLU A 413 0.74 56.14 -10.26
N GLY A 414 1.38 56.59 -9.18
CA GLY A 414 0.80 57.52 -8.20
C GLY A 414 -0.17 56.90 -7.20
N TYR A 415 -0.23 55.57 -7.09
CA TYR A 415 -1.10 54.88 -6.13
C TYR A 415 -0.57 54.92 -4.69
N ILE A 416 0.73 55.15 -4.51
CA ILE A 416 1.41 55.16 -3.20
C ILE A 416 2.40 56.32 -3.17
N THR A 417 2.43 57.06 -2.05
CA THR A 417 3.43 58.09 -1.79
C THR A 417 4.62 57.52 -1.02
N LYS A 418 5.83 57.94 -1.39
CA LYS A 418 7.06 57.53 -0.70
C LYS A 418 7.22 58.34 0.59
N ALA A 419 7.24 57.67 1.75
CA ALA A 419 7.52 58.25 3.07
C ALA A 419 9.01 58.38 3.40
#